data_AF-A0A850QYL1-F1
#
_entry.id   AF-A0A850QYL1-F1
#
_cell.length_a   1.000
_cell.length_b   1.000
_cell.length_c   1.000
_cell.angle_alpha   90.00
_cell.angle_beta   90.00
_cell.angle_gamma   90.00
#
_symmetry.space_group_name_H-M   'P 1'
#
loop_
_entity.id
_entity.type
_entity.pdbx_description
1 polymer ?
#
loop_
_entity_poly.entity_id
_entity_poly.type
_entity_poly.pdbx_seq_one_letter_code
_entity_poly.pdbx_strand_id
1 'polypeptide(L)'
;QQMKKMGGMMGMLDKLPGMSQLPGDVKDKVDDKIFVQMEAIINSMTPGERERPDLIKGSRKKRIAAGSGTQVQDVNRLLKQFTQMQKMMKKMQKGGIKNMMRQMKGMMPGGGMFPGR
;
A
#
# COMPACT_ATOMS: atom_id res chain seq x y z
N GLN A 1 20.91 -5.12 8.27
CA GLN A 1 19.58 -5.58 7.76
C GLN A 1 18.86 -4.53 6.89
N GLN A 2 19.56 -3.49 6.39
CA GLN A 2 18.96 -2.38 5.62
C GLN A 2 18.92 -2.63 4.10
N MET A 3 19.68 -3.58 3.56
CA MET A 3 19.74 -3.83 2.11
C MET A 3 18.55 -4.62 1.53
N LYS A 4 17.71 -5.27 2.35
CA LYS A 4 16.55 -6.04 1.85
C LYS A 4 15.27 -5.21 1.63
N LYS A 5 15.21 -3.96 2.10
CA LYS A 5 14.05 -3.08 1.90
C LYS A 5 14.14 -2.22 0.62
N MET A 6 15.31 -2.15 -0.01
CA MET A 6 15.54 -1.36 -1.22
C MET A 6 14.94 -2.01 -2.49
N GLY A 7 14.90 -3.34 -2.56
CA GLY A 7 14.35 -4.06 -3.73
C GLY A 7 12.82 -3.99 -3.86
N GLY A 8 12.10 -3.80 -2.75
CA GLY A 8 10.63 -3.67 -2.77
C GLY A 8 10.15 -2.28 -3.20
N MET A 9 10.98 -1.26 -3.02
CA MET A 9 10.62 0.15 -3.24
C MET A 9 10.83 0.58 -4.69
N MET A 10 11.93 0.12 -5.31
CA MET A 10 12.23 0.36 -6.73
C MET A 10 11.15 -0.21 -7.67
N GLY A 11 10.62 -1.39 -7.36
CA GLY A 11 9.58 -2.04 -8.17
C GLY A 11 8.20 -1.35 -8.14
N MET A 12 7.96 -0.46 -7.17
CA MET A 12 6.73 0.34 -7.11
C MET A 12 6.88 1.68 -7.86
N LEU A 13 8.09 2.25 -7.86
CA LEU A 13 8.46 3.46 -8.61
C LEU A 13 8.57 3.21 -10.12
N ASP A 14 9.05 2.04 -10.55
CA ASP A 14 9.10 1.65 -11.97
C ASP A 14 7.70 1.53 -12.61
N LYS A 15 6.64 1.48 -11.80
CA LYS A 15 5.24 1.41 -12.25
C LYS A 15 4.53 2.76 -12.24
N LEU A 16 5.20 3.85 -11.86
CA LEU A 16 4.65 5.20 -11.94
C LEU A 16 5.02 5.85 -13.28
N PRO A 17 4.05 6.13 -14.17
CA PRO A 17 4.32 6.76 -15.46
C PRO A 17 4.93 8.15 -15.23
N GLY A 18 6.13 8.38 -15.77
CA GLY A 18 6.85 9.66 -15.70
C GLY A 18 8.08 9.70 -14.77
N MET A 19 8.34 8.67 -13.97
CA MET A 19 9.46 8.66 -12.99
C MET A 19 10.61 7.71 -13.34
N SER A 20 10.44 6.84 -14.35
CA SER A 20 11.42 5.81 -14.71
C SER A 20 12.74 6.37 -15.26
N GLN A 21 12.76 7.61 -15.76
CA GLN A 21 13.91 8.22 -16.46
C GLN A 21 14.90 8.98 -15.55
N LEU A 22 14.65 9.09 -14.24
CA LEU A 22 15.53 9.86 -13.35
C LEU A 22 16.75 9.03 -12.88
N PRO A 23 17.95 9.66 -12.74
CA PRO A 23 19.12 9.03 -12.12
C PRO A 23 18.84 8.57 -10.67
N GLY A 24 19.48 7.49 -10.23
CA GLY A 24 19.27 6.87 -8.91
C GLY A 24 19.38 7.85 -7.73
N ASP A 25 20.41 8.71 -7.72
CA ASP A 25 20.62 9.69 -6.64
C ASP A 25 19.53 10.77 -6.56
N VAL A 26 18.86 11.03 -7.70
CA VAL A 26 17.72 11.96 -7.77
C VAL A 26 16.44 11.25 -7.33
N LYS A 27 16.30 9.95 -7.63
CA LYS A 27 15.19 9.12 -7.14
C LYS A 27 15.19 9.05 -5.62
N ASP A 28 16.32 8.74 -4.99
CA ASP A 28 16.42 8.60 -3.54
C ASP A 28 16.07 9.91 -2.79
N LYS A 29 16.54 11.07 -3.29
CA LYS A 29 16.22 12.38 -2.70
C LYS A 29 14.76 12.81 -2.90
N VAL A 30 14.14 12.38 -4.00
CA VAL A 30 12.73 12.65 -4.27
C VAL A 30 11.85 11.75 -3.41
N ASP A 31 12.26 10.50 -3.21
CA ASP A 31 11.58 9.53 -2.35
C ASP A 31 11.50 10.05 -0.91
N ASP A 32 12.62 10.51 -0.33
CA ASP A 32 12.63 11.07 1.04
C ASP A 32 11.63 12.21 1.22
N LYS A 33 11.56 13.14 0.25
CA LYS A 33 10.62 14.28 0.31
C LYS A 33 9.16 13.83 0.26
N ILE A 34 8.85 12.83 -0.55
CA ILE A 34 7.50 12.29 -0.66
C ILE A 34 7.10 11.59 0.65
N PHE A 35 8.01 10.82 1.25
CA PHE A 35 7.75 10.16 2.54
C PHE A 35 7.51 11.16 3.67
N VAL A 36 8.33 12.20 3.76
CA VAL A 36 8.14 13.28 4.75
C VAL A 36 6.79 13.97 4.57
N GLN A 37 6.37 14.22 3.32
CA GLN A 37 5.05 14.80 3.05
C GLN A 37 3.90 13.85 3.43
N MET A 38 4.01 12.55 3.12
CA MET A 38 3.00 11.57 3.53
C MET A 38 2.90 11.48 5.05
N GLU A 39 4.03 11.45 5.75
CA GLU A 39 4.08 11.43 7.21
C GLU A 39 3.43 12.69 7.80
N ALA A 40 3.76 13.88 7.27
CA ALA A 40 3.15 15.14 7.70
C ALA A 40 1.62 15.14 7.52
N ILE A 41 1.12 14.61 6.39
CA ILE A 41 -0.32 14.47 6.12
C ILE A 41 -0.97 13.55 7.14
N ILE A 42 -0.39 12.37 7.41
CA ILE A 42 -0.92 11.40 8.37
C ILE A 42 -0.91 11.97 9.79
N ASN A 43 0.16 12.67 10.17
CA ASN A 43 0.29 13.31 11.47
C ASN A 43 -0.75 14.41 11.70
N SER A 44 -1.23 15.05 10.63
CA SER A 44 -2.29 16.07 10.67
C SER A 44 -3.72 15.50 10.74
N MET A 45 -3.88 14.17 10.70
CA MET A 45 -5.16 13.48 10.90
C MET A 45 -5.44 13.21 12.37
N THR A 46 -6.71 13.24 12.75
CA THR A 46 -7.14 12.78 14.08
C THR A 46 -7.16 11.23 14.15
N PRO A 47 -7.09 10.62 15.34
CA PRO A 47 -7.12 9.15 15.47
C PRO A 47 -8.32 8.50 14.77
N GLY A 48 -9.52 9.07 14.94
CA GLY A 48 -10.73 8.55 14.28
C GLY A 48 -10.72 8.68 12.75
N GLU A 49 -9.96 9.63 12.19
CA GLU A 49 -9.78 9.75 10.74
C GLU A 49 -8.76 8.75 10.20
N ARG A 50 -7.74 8.37 11.00
CA ARG A 50 -6.77 7.33 10.62
C ARG A 50 -7.40 5.94 10.63
N GLU A 51 -8.27 5.68 11.60
CA GLU A 51 -9.06 4.44 11.67
C GLU A 51 -10.11 4.36 10.56
N ARG A 52 -10.78 5.48 10.28
CA ARG A 52 -11.87 5.58 9.29
C ARG A 52 -11.64 6.70 8.27
N PRO A 53 -10.74 6.47 7.30
CA PRO A 53 -10.43 7.49 6.29
C PRO A 53 -11.57 7.78 5.32
N ASP A 54 -12.62 6.97 5.29
CA ASP A 54 -13.88 7.23 4.57
C ASP A 54 -14.61 8.48 5.10
N LEU A 55 -14.37 8.86 6.36
CA LEU A 55 -14.90 10.09 6.97
C LEU A 55 -14.22 11.36 6.45
N ILE A 56 -13.05 11.25 5.79
CA ILE A 56 -12.27 12.38 5.31
C ILE A 56 -12.90 12.95 4.03
N LYS A 57 -13.83 13.92 4.20
CA LYS A 57 -14.49 14.68 3.13
C LYS A 57 -13.87 16.07 2.96
N GLY A 58 -14.50 16.96 2.18
CA GLY A 58 -13.96 18.27 1.78
C GLY A 58 -13.43 19.13 2.93
N SER A 59 -14.21 19.33 4.00
CA SER A 59 -13.78 20.14 5.15
C SER A 59 -12.55 19.56 5.86
N ARG A 60 -12.56 18.25 6.13
CA ARG A 60 -11.41 17.55 6.75
C ARG A 60 -10.17 17.57 5.86
N LYS A 61 -10.32 17.39 4.53
CA LYS A 61 -9.21 17.47 3.58
C LYS A 61 -8.54 18.85 3.61
N LYS A 62 -9.33 19.93 3.65
CA LYS A 62 -8.81 21.31 3.76
C LYS A 62 -8.04 21.49 5.07
N ARG A 63 -8.59 21.03 6.20
CA ARG A 63 -7.92 21.10 7.51
C ARG A 63 -6.60 20.32 7.53
N ILE A 64 -6.59 19.08 7.03
CA ILE A 64 -5.41 18.23 6.97
C ILE A 64 -4.34 18.89 6.10
N ALA A 65 -4.70 19.32 4.89
CA ALA A 65 -3.79 20.00 3.97
C ALA A 65 -3.13 21.23 4.59
N ALA A 66 -3.94 22.09 5.25
CA ALA A 66 -3.43 23.26 5.96
C ALA A 66 -2.51 22.88 7.14
N GLY A 67 -2.85 21.84 7.91
CA GLY A 67 -2.03 21.37 9.03
C GLY A 67 -0.72 20.72 8.62
N SER A 68 -0.68 20.06 7.46
CA SER A 68 0.52 19.39 6.94
C SER A 68 1.37 20.26 6.00
N GLY A 69 0.92 21.47 5.67
CA GLY A 69 1.60 22.32 4.68
C GLY A 69 1.58 21.76 3.26
N THR A 70 0.55 20.98 2.91
CA THR A 70 0.40 20.34 1.60
C THR A 70 -0.88 20.81 0.91
N GLN A 71 -1.11 20.34 -0.32
CA GLN A 71 -2.34 20.66 -1.04
C GLN A 71 -3.43 19.62 -0.79
N VAL A 72 -4.69 20.04 -0.97
CA VAL A 72 -5.86 19.13 -0.92
C VAL A 72 -5.73 17.99 -1.93
N GLN A 73 -5.01 18.22 -3.04
CA GLN A 73 -4.73 17.21 -4.05
C GLN A 73 -3.82 16.09 -3.53
N ASP A 74 -2.83 16.43 -2.71
CA ASP A 74 -1.89 15.46 -2.12
C ASP A 74 -2.60 14.56 -1.14
N VAL A 75 -3.45 15.14 -0.29
CA VAL A 75 -4.34 14.39 0.61
C VAL A 75 -5.27 13.45 -0.19
N ASN A 76 -5.82 13.90 -1.32
CA ASN A 76 -6.64 13.05 -2.19
C ASN A 76 -5.87 11.88 -2.80
N ARG A 77 -4.62 12.10 -3.24
CA ARG A 77 -3.76 11.05 -3.79
C ARG A 77 -3.49 9.98 -2.74
N LEU A 78 -3.12 10.39 -1.53
CA LEU A 78 -2.87 9.49 -0.41
C LEU A 78 -4.11 8.64 -0.07
N LEU A 79 -5.29 9.26 0.03
CA LEU A 79 -6.54 8.54 0.32
C LEU A 79 -6.92 7.54 -0.78
N LYS A 80 -6.67 7.87 -2.06
CA LYS A 80 -6.90 6.95 -3.18
C LYS A 80 -5.97 5.75 -3.10
N GLN A 81 -4.67 5.99 -2.90
CA GLN A 81 -3.66 4.94 -2.75
C GLN A 81 -4.01 4.00 -1.59
N PHE A 82 -4.37 4.58 -0.43
CA PHE A 82 -4.80 3.81 0.73
C PHE A 82 -6.04 2.94 0.45
N THR A 83 -7.06 3.52 -0.20
CA THR A 83 -8.28 2.79 -0.56
C THR A 83 -7.98 1.63 -1.52
N GLN A 84 -7.05 1.82 -2.46
CA GLN A 84 -6.62 0.78 -3.39
C GLN A 84 -5.88 -0.35 -2.65
N MET A 85 -4.97 -0.01 -1.74
CA MET A 85 -4.27 -0.98 -0.90
C MET A 85 -5.25 -1.76 0.00
N GLN A 86 -6.21 -1.09 0.63
CA GLN A 86 -7.27 -1.76 1.40
C GLN A 86 -8.08 -2.73 0.56
N LYS A 87 -8.46 -2.35 -0.68
CA LYS A 87 -9.17 -3.26 -1.60
C LYS A 87 -8.32 -4.48 -1.95
N MET A 88 -7.03 -4.29 -2.19
CA MET A 88 -6.10 -5.38 -2.46
C MET A 88 -5.97 -6.33 -1.26
N MET A 89 -5.75 -5.79 -0.05
CA MET A 89 -5.67 -6.56 1.19
C MET A 89 -6.96 -7.35 1.46
N LYS A 90 -8.13 -6.74 1.27
CA LYS A 90 -9.42 -7.42 1.39
C LYS A 90 -9.58 -8.56 0.37
N LYS A 91 -9.15 -8.37 -0.88
CA LYS A 91 -9.17 -9.44 -1.90
C LYS A 91 -8.22 -10.59 -1.53
N MET A 92 -7.03 -10.26 -1.00
CA MET A 92 -6.06 -11.25 -0.54
C MET A 92 -6.60 -12.06 0.65
N GLN A 93 -7.23 -11.41 1.61
CA GLN A 93 -7.86 -12.06 2.77
C GLN A 93 -9.07 -12.92 2.38
N LYS A 94 -9.90 -12.46 1.44
CA LYS A 94 -11.13 -13.18 1.03
C LYS A 94 -10.90 -14.36 0.08
N GLY A 95 -9.70 -14.51 -0.50
CA GLY A 95 -9.49 -15.58 -1.48
C GLY A 95 -8.06 -15.94 -1.83
N GLY A 96 -7.06 -15.08 -1.59
CA GLY A 96 -5.66 -15.36 -1.97
C GLY A 96 -5.10 -16.59 -1.25
N ILE A 97 -5.18 -16.62 0.08
CA ILE A 97 -4.65 -17.73 0.88
C ILE A 97 -5.53 -18.98 0.78
N LYS A 98 -6.86 -18.81 0.81
CA LYS A 98 -7.80 -19.95 0.77
C LYS A 98 -7.82 -20.63 -0.60
N ASN A 99 -7.73 -19.88 -1.70
CA ASN A 99 -7.63 -20.47 -3.04
C ASN A 99 -6.25 -21.07 -3.27
N MET A 100 -5.17 -20.44 -2.78
CA MET A 100 -3.82 -21.01 -2.85
C MET A 100 -3.71 -22.31 -2.04
N MET A 101 -4.28 -22.39 -0.83
CA MET A 101 -4.38 -23.64 -0.06
C MET A 101 -5.22 -24.69 -0.76
N ARG A 102 -6.33 -24.31 -1.40
CA ARG A 102 -7.20 -25.26 -2.11
C ARG A 102 -6.51 -25.80 -3.37
N GLN A 103 -5.74 -24.97 -4.06
CA GLN A 103 -4.95 -25.35 -5.24
C GLN A 103 -3.73 -26.19 -4.84
N MET A 104 -3.09 -25.89 -3.71
CA MET A 104 -1.99 -26.67 -3.14
C MET A 104 -2.45 -28.03 -2.59
N LYS A 105 -3.65 -28.10 -2.00
CA LYS A 105 -4.30 -29.37 -1.63
C LYS A 105 -4.67 -30.22 -2.85
N GLY A 106 -4.92 -29.59 -4.00
CA GLY A 106 -5.17 -30.29 -5.28
C GLY A 106 -3.89 -30.74 -6.01
N MET A 107 -2.71 -30.26 -5.59
CA MET A 107 -1.41 -30.59 -6.20
C MET A 107 -0.51 -31.48 -5.32
N MET A 108 -0.97 -31.89 -4.12
CA MET A 108 -0.25 -32.90 -3.33
C MET A 108 -0.58 -34.30 -3.86
N PRO A 109 0.37 -35.03 -4.48
CA PRO A 109 0.17 -36.41 -4.85
C PRO A 109 0.43 -37.27 -3.60
N GLY A 110 -0.57 -38.03 -3.15
CA GLY A 110 -0.38 -39.07 -2.14
C GLY A 110 -0.98 -38.73 -0.78
N GLY A 111 -2.20 -39.22 -0.58
CA GLY A 111 -2.85 -39.29 0.72
C GLY A 111 -3.65 -40.58 0.84
N GLY A 112 -2.92 -41.70 0.92
CA GLY A 112 -3.30 -42.97 1.53
C GLY A 112 -4.67 -43.57 1.19
N MET A 113 -4.70 -44.53 0.27
CA MET A 113 -5.73 -45.57 0.23
C MET A 113 -5.02 -46.92 0.35
N PHE A 114 -4.91 -47.45 1.58
CA PHE A 114 -4.61 -48.86 1.82
C PHE A 114 -5.86 -49.67 1.41
N PRO A 115 -5.77 -50.66 0.49
CA PRO A 115 -6.82 -51.65 0.35
C PRO A 115 -6.45 -52.86 1.20
N GLY A 116 -7.08 -52.97 2.36
CA GLY A 116 -7.24 -54.24 3.06
C GLY A 116 -8.58 -54.85 2.67
N ARG A 117 -8.59 -55.83 1.77
CA ARG A 117 -9.43 -57.03 1.83
C ARG A 117 -9.01 -58.04 0.76
#